data_AF-A0A2U1K968-F1
#
_entry.id   AF-A0A2U1K968-F1
#
_cell.length_a   1.000
_cell.length_b   1.000
_cell.length_c   1.000
_cell.angle_alpha   90.00
_cell.angle_beta   90.00
_cell.angle_gamma   90.00
#
_symmetry.space_group_name_H-M   'P 1'
#
loop_
_entity.id
_entity.type
_entity.pdbx_description
1 polymer ?
#
loop_
_entity_poly.entity_id
_entity_poly.type
_entity_poly.pdbx_seq_one_letter_code
_entity_poly.pdbx_strand_id
1 'polypeptide(L)'
;MVYVSVMFVSSVSVSHVTPLVPVECQVLGSLEERSSSVLLNVVCGFHYFTFPSKVGSTLLYAWVGNSGKQYRQLCAYPFAVPGYMGGGRPGSFKPANGDVGIAGIISVIGRELAELASNPLVNAWYVGSVSIVPTEIRDLCEGLYGSGGGGGCIGNIMKDGSGQIFNMHGVNGRKFLVQSIWNPVFKACAGPNALD
;
A
#
# COMPACT_ATOMS: atom_id res chain seq x y z
N MET A 1 -9.85 -6.72 -14.94
CA MET A 1 -10.22 -6.78 -13.50
C MET A 1 -9.29 -7.79 -12.85
N VAL A 2 -8.38 -7.35 -11.97
CA VAL A 2 -7.50 -8.27 -11.22
C VAL A 2 -8.19 -8.52 -9.88
N TYR A 3 -8.51 -9.78 -9.60
CA TYR A 3 -9.04 -10.21 -8.30
C TYR A 3 -7.86 -10.65 -7.44
N VAL A 4 -7.66 -9.98 -6.30
CA VAL A 4 -6.73 -10.42 -5.26
C VAL A 4 -7.58 -10.76 -4.04
N SER A 5 -7.78 -12.04 -3.77
CA SER A 5 -8.40 -12.50 -2.52
C SER A 5 -7.33 -12.54 -1.44
N VAL A 6 -7.49 -11.72 -0.40
CA VAL A 6 -6.62 -11.71 0.79
C VAL A 6 -7.46 -12.08 1.99
N MET A 7 -7.10 -13.16 2.68
CA MET A 7 -7.77 -13.59 3.91
C MET A 7 -7.05 -12.97 5.11
N PHE A 8 -7.73 -12.11 5.86
CA PHE A 8 -7.22 -11.59 7.12
C PHE A 8 -7.71 -12.45 8.28
N VAL A 9 -6.78 -12.82 9.16
CA VAL A 9 -7.08 -13.30 10.51
C VAL A 9 -6.67 -12.18 11.45
N SER A 10 -7.57 -11.25 11.78
CA SER A 10 -7.25 -10.19 12.74
C SER A 10 -7.39 -10.75 14.16
N SER A 11 -6.28 -10.95 14.85
CA SER A 11 -6.26 -11.10 16.31
C SER A 11 -6.19 -9.71 16.97
N VAL A 12 -7.20 -8.86 16.76
CA VAL A 12 -7.37 -7.67 17.60
C VAL A 12 -8.24 -8.11 18.76
N SER A 13 -7.62 -8.25 19.94
CA SER A 13 -8.29 -8.64 21.18
C SER A 13 -9.23 -7.52 21.65
N VAL A 14 -10.42 -7.42 21.04
CA VAL A 14 -11.57 -6.75 21.65
C VAL A 14 -12.25 -7.81 22.52
N SER A 15 -12.50 -7.47 23.78
CA SER A 15 -12.72 -8.39 24.91
C SER A 15 -13.95 -9.30 24.87
N HIS A 16 -14.53 -9.61 23.70
CA HIS A 16 -15.59 -10.59 23.53
C HIS A 16 -15.27 -11.47 22.30
N VAL A 17 -14.92 -12.73 22.56
CA VAL A 17 -14.61 -13.74 21.54
C VAL A 17 -15.90 -14.16 20.83
N THR A 18 -16.13 -13.67 19.62
CA THR A 18 -17.00 -14.33 18.64
C THR A 18 -16.15 -15.20 17.71
N PRO A 19 -16.64 -16.38 17.28
CA PRO A 19 -15.86 -17.33 16.48
C PRO A 19 -15.39 -16.71 15.17
N LEU A 20 -14.14 -16.99 14.81
CA LEU A 20 -13.47 -16.53 13.59
C LEU A 20 -14.21 -17.03 12.35
N VAL A 21 -14.92 -16.14 11.65
CA VAL A 21 -15.49 -16.42 10.33
C VAL A 21 -14.52 -15.92 9.27
N PRO A 22 -14.14 -16.72 8.26
CA PRO A 22 -13.40 -16.25 7.09
C PRO A 22 -14.16 -15.11 6.42
N VAL A 23 -13.63 -13.88 6.49
CA VAL A 23 -14.07 -12.79 5.62
C VAL A 23 -13.19 -12.80 4.37
N GLU A 24 -13.80 -13.06 3.23
CA GLU A 24 -13.14 -12.95 1.93
C GLU A 24 -13.07 -11.46 1.56
N CYS A 25 -11.91 -10.83 1.77
CA CYS A 25 -11.70 -9.45 1.37
C CYS A 25 -11.39 -9.38 -0.13
N GLN A 26 -12.24 -8.67 -0.86
CA GLN A 26 -12.05 -8.43 -2.29
C GLN A 26 -11.53 -7.01 -2.50
N VAL A 27 -10.29 -6.89 -2.96
CA VAL A 27 -9.76 -5.62 -3.48
C VAL A 27 -10.16 -5.51 -4.95
N LEU A 28 -10.93 -4.47 -5.29
CA LEU A 28 -11.28 -4.18 -6.68
C LEU A 28 -10.20 -3.32 -7.34
N GLY A 29 -9.34 -3.96 -8.13
CA GLY A 29 -8.47 -3.27 -9.08
C GLY A 29 -9.21 -3.07 -10.41
N SER A 30 -9.59 -1.83 -10.74
CA SER A 30 -10.15 -1.53 -12.06
C SER A 30 -9.08 -1.06 -13.04
N LEU A 31 -9.03 -1.70 -14.22
CA LEU A 31 -8.28 -1.20 -15.37
C LEU A 31 -9.12 -0.23 -16.23
N GLU A 32 -10.43 -0.14 -15.96
CA GLU A 32 -11.40 0.74 -16.62
C GLU A 32 -11.94 1.79 -15.65
N GLU A 33 -12.05 3.03 -16.10
CA GLU A 33 -12.65 4.13 -15.34
C GLU A 33 -14.13 3.83 -15.06
N ARG A 34 -14.43 3.31 -13.87
CA ARG A 34 -15.80 3.26 -13.37
C ARG A 34 -15.82 3.74 -11.92
N SER A 35 -15.85 5.05 -11.74
CA SER A 35 -16.85 5.71 -10.91
C SER A 35 -16.64 7.23 -10.91
N SER A 36 -17.75 7.94 -10.90
CA SER A 36 -17.90 9.38 -11.03
C SER A 36 -17.28 10.17 -9.86
N SER A 37 -16.97 11.44 -10.11
CA SER A 37 -16.68 12.55 -9.18
C SER A 37 -15.24 12.69 -8.64
N VAL A 38 -14.55 13.74 -9.15
CA VAL A 38 -13.65 14.74 -8.53
C VAL A 38 -12.56 14.32 -7.52
N LEU A 39 -12.70 13.25 -6.75
CA LEU A 39 -11.71 12.73 -5.78
C LEU A 39 -10.63 11.82 -6.40
N LEU A 40 -10.87 11.26 -7.59
CA LEU A 40 -10.03 10.25 -8.23
C LEU A 40 -8.70 10.75 -8.83
N ASN A 41 -8.46 12.05 -8.81
CA ASN A 41 -7.29 12.66 -9.44
C ASN A 41 -6.21 13.10 -8.42
N VAL A 42 -6.21 12.62 -7.17
CA VAL A 42 -5.14 13.00 -6.22
C VAL A 42 -4.68 11.85 -5.32
N VAL A 43 -5.33 10.69 -5.37
CA VAL A 43 -5.02 9.55 -4.49
C VAL A 43 -4.74 8.29 -5.30
N CYS A 44 -3.74 7.50 -4.87
CA CYS A 44 -3.35 6.26 -5.53
C CYS A 44 -4.31 5.09 -5.24
N GLY A 45 -4.99 5.18 -4.11
CA GLY A 45 -5.99 4.26 -3.60
C GLY A 45 -6.64 4.86 -2.35
N PHE A 46 -7.73 4.25 -1.91
CA PHE A 46 -8.29 4.49 -0.59
C PHE A 46 -9.08 3.26 -0.14
N HIS A 47 -9.10 2.99 1.17
CA HIS A 47 -10.16 2.21 1.79
C HIS A 47 -11.21 3.13 2.40
N TYR A 48 -12.47 2.69 2.42
CA TYR A 48 -13.56 3.45 3.03
C TYR A 48 -14.07 2.72 4.26
N PHE A 49 -14.70 3.44 5.20
CA PHE A 49 -15.38 2.76 6.30
C PHE A 49 -16.52 1.92 5.71
N THR A 50 -16.47 0.62 5.96
CA THR A 50 -17.52 -0.28 5.47
C THR A 50 -18.60 -0.42 6.54
N PHE A 51 -19.86 -0.20 6.17
CA PHE A 51 -20.98 -0.45 7.06
C PHE A 51 -21.16 -1.96 7.28
N PRO A 52 -21.73 -2.40 8.43
CA PRO A 52 -22.04 -3.80 8.65
C PRO A 52 -22.78 -4.39 7.45
N SER A 53 -22.19 -5.40 6.82
CA SER A 53 -22.77 -6.06 5.66
C SER A 53 -23.42 -7.39 6.06
N LYS A 54 -24.41 -7.84 5.30
CA LYS A 54 -25.01 -9.16 5.51
C LYS A 54 -23.97 -10.24 5.17
N VAL A 55 -23.85 -11.25 6.03
CA VAL A 55 -23.03 -12.46 5.77
C VAL A 55 -23.35 -12.99 4.37
N GLY A 56 -22.30 -13.19 3.55
CA GLY A 56 -22.43 -13.64 2.16
C GLY A 56 -22.53 -12.53 1.10
N SER A 57 -22.41 -11.26 1.48
CA SER A 57 -22.34 -10.14 0.51
C SER A 57 -20.90 -9.75 0.18
N THR A 58 -20.61 -9.43 -1.08
CA THR A 58 -19.33 -8.81 -1.48
C THR A 58 -19.26 -7.38 -0.97
N LEU A 59 -18.21 -7.07 -0.19
CA LEU A 59 -17.97 -5.74 0.34
C LEU A 59 -16.76 -5.12 -0.36
N LEU A 60 -16.90 -3.87 -0.79
CA LEU A 60 -15.76 -3.10 -1.31
C LEU A 60 -14.95 -2.58 -0.13
N TYR A 61 -13.81 -3.22 0.12
CA TYR A 61 -12.93 -2.83 1.21
C TYR A 61 -11.96 -1.73 0.82
N ALA A 62 -11.44 -1.75 -0.41
CA ALA A 62 -10.51 -0.75 -0.92
C ALA A 62 -10.65 -0.57 -2.43
N TRP A 63 -10.40 0.64 -2.89
CA TRP A 63 -10.22 1.00 -4.28
C TRP A 63 -8.74 1.29 -4.55
N VAL A 64 -8.23 0.75 -5.66
CA VAL A 64 -6.87 1.02 -6.13
C VAL A 64 -6.93 1.62 -7.52
N GLY A 65 -6.29 2.78 -7.69
CA GLY A 65 -6.18 3.49 -8.95
C GLY A 65 -5.17 2.87 -9.91
N ASN A 66 -5.22 3.31 -11.17
CA ASN A 66 -4.31 2.82 -12.19
C ASN A 66 -2.98 3.58 -12.14
N SER A 67 -1.99 3.07 -11.40
CA SER A 67 -0.65 3.66 -11.29
C SER A 67 0.10 3.78 -12.63
N GLY A 68 -0.35 3.11 -13.70
CA GLY A 68 0.22 3.27 -15.04
C GLY A 68 -0.24 4.53 -15.76
N LYS A 69 -1.43 5.07 -15.42
CA LYS A 69 -2.08 6.19 -16.10
C LYS A 69 -2.30 7.39 -15.17
N GLN A 70 -2.86 7.15 -13.99
CA GLN A 70 -3.19 8.17 -13.00
C GLN A 70 -1.99 8.43 -12.11
N TYR A 71 -1.49 9.68 -12.11
CA TYR A 71 -0.40 10.14 -11.24
C TYR A 71 0.78 9.15 -11.14
N ARG A 72 1.22 8.62 -12.30
CA ARG A 72 2.25 7.57 -12.39
C ARG A 72 3.48 7.88 -11.56
N GLN A 73 3.90 9.14 -11.54
CA GLN A 73 5.06 9.63 -10.79
C GLN A 73 4.90 9.54 -9.27
N LEU A 74 3.68 9.54 -8.74
CA LEU A 74 3.39 9.38 -7.31
C LEU A 74 3.06 7.90 -7.02
N CYS A 75 2.12 7.33 -7.76
CA CYS A 75 1.53 6.02 -7.49
C CYS A 75 2.37 4.83 -7.98
N ALA A 76 3.47 5.07 -8.69
CA ALA A 76 4.46 4.07 -9.06
C ALA A 76 5.87 4.46 -8.59
N TYR A 77 6.01 5.36 -7.61
CA TYR A 77 7.30 5.62 -6.99
C TYR A 77 7.85 4.33 -6.34
N PRO A 78 9.15 3.98 -6.49
CA PRO A 78 10.23 4.75 -7.10
C PRO A 78 10.52 4.36 -8.56
N PHE A 79 9.61 3.61 -9.20
CA PHE A 79 9.72 3.19 -10.61
C PHE A 79 9.35 4.30 -11.60
N ALA A 80 8.59 5.30 -11.14
CA ALA A 80 8.38 6.56 -11.82
C ALA A 80 8.61 7.68 -10.81
N VAL A 81 9.62 8.52 -11.07
CA VAL A 81 9.99 9.62 -10.18
C VAL A 81 9.36 10.91 -10.67
N PRO A 82 8.80 11.75 -9.78
CA PRO A 82 8.26 13.04 -10.19
C PRO A 82 9.31 13.97 -10.78
N GLY A 83 8.92 14.72 -11.83
CA GLY A 83 9.84 15.63 -12.51
C GLY A 83 10.43 16.71 -11.59
N TYR A 84 9.68 17.13 -10.56
CA TYR A 84 10.15 18.10 -9.57
C TYR A 84 11.20 17.54 -8.59
N MET A 85 11.37 16.21 -8.52
CA MET A 85 12.43 15.58 -7.71
C MET A 85 13.78 15.52 -8.45
N GLY A 86 13.95 16.26 -9.55
CA GLY A 86 15.14 16.24 -10.41
C GLY A 86 16.46 16.66 -9.74
N GLY A 87 17.57 16.12 -10.26
CA GLY A 87 18.93 16.67 -10.10
C GLY A 87 19.87 16.02 -9.08
N GLY A 88 19.37 15.23 -8.11
CA GLY A 88 20.22 14.66 -7.05
C GLY A 88 19.88 13.24 -6.57
N ARG A 89 18.92 12.56 -7.20
CA ARG A 89 18.47 11.21 -6.84
C ARG A 89 18.74 10.19 -7.95
N PRO A 90 18.89 8.89 -7.62
CA PRO A 90 18.90 7.84 -8.64
C PRO A 90 17.66 8.00 -9.52
N GLY A 91 17.84 7.90 -10.85
CA GLY A 91 16.71 7.88 -11.77
C GLY A 91 15.73 6.74 -11.47
N SER A 92 14.62 6.68 -12.20
CA SER A 92 13.61 5.63 -12.04
C SER A 92 14.22 4.23 -11.92
N PHE A 93 13.81 3.49 -10.89
CA PHE A 93 14.28 2.13 -10.69
C PHE A 93 13.60 1.14 -11.64
N LYS A 94 14.22 -0.03 -11.83
CA LYS A 94 13.69 -1.10 -12.67
C LYS A 94 12.79 -2.03 -11.84
N PRO A 95 11.49 -2.17 -12.18
CA PRO A 95 10.59 -3.08 -11.47
C PRO A 95 10.87 -4.54 -11.82
N ALA A 96 10.72 -5.43 -10.84
CA ALA A 96 10.99 -6.86 -11.01
C ALA A 96 10.02 -7.58 -11.95
N ASN A 97 8.78 -7.09 -12.06
CA ASN A 97 7.79 -7.59 -13.01
C ASN A 97 7.91 -6.97 -14.42
N GLY A 98 8.85 -6.03 -14.63
CA GLY A 98 9.05 -5.34 -15.90
C GLY A 98 8.03 -4.23 -16.23
N ASP A 99 6.97 -4.05 -15.45
CA ASP A 99 5.93 -3.05 -15.68
C ASP A 99 5.79 -2.10 -14.49
N VAL A 100 6.13 -0.83 -14.72
CA VAL A 100 6.08 0.25 -13.72
C VAL A 100 4.66 0.45 -13.15
N GLY A 101 3.63 0.41 -14.00
CA GLY A 101 2.24 0.63 -13.58
C GLY A 101 1.74 -0.52 -12.71
N ILE A 102 2.03 -1.76 -13.10
CA ILE A 102 1.67 -2.94 -12.30
C ILE A 102 2.46 -2.98 -11.00
N ALA A 103 3.75 -2.62 -11.02
CA ALA A 103 4.56 -2.54 -9.80
C ALA A 103 4.02 -1.49 -8.82
N GLY A 104 3.57 -0.34 -9.34
CA GLY A 104 2.86 0.68 -8.56
C GLY A 104 1.56 0.15 -7.96
N ILE A 105 0.69 -0.46 -8.77
CA ILE A 105 -0.59 -1.05 -8.31
C ILE A 105 -0.35 -2.06 -7.19
N ILE A 106 0.66 -2.93 -7.30
CA ILE A 106 0.98 -3.93 -6.25
C ILE A 106 1.40 -3.25 -4.95
N SER A 107 2.23 -2.20 -5.01
CA SER A 107 2.64 -1.44 -3.83
C SER A 107 1.42 -0.76 -3.18
N VAL A 108 0.54 -0.15 -3.98
CA VAL A 108 -0.69 0.49 -3.50
C VAL A 108 -1.65 -0.53 -2.89
N ILE A 109 -1.83 -1.72 -3.46
CA ILE A 109 -2.61 -2.79 -2.82
C ILE A 109 -2.05 -3.11 -1.43
N GLY A 110 -0.72 -3.26 -1.32
CA GLY A 110 -0.07 -3.50 -0.02
C GLY A 110 -0.23 -2.34 0.98
N ARG A 111 -0.38 -1.11 0.48
CA ARG A 111 -0.76 0.06 1.27
C ARG A 111 -2.18 -0.08 1.79
N GLU A 112 -3.18 -0.09 0.91
CA GLU A 112 -4.59 -0.09 1.30
C GLU A 112 -4.95 -1.25 2.23
N LEU A 113 -4.33 -2.42 2.02
CA LEU A 113 -4.54 -3.59 2.86
C LEU A 113 -4.01 -3.40 4.29
N ALA A 114 -2.87 -2.73 4.45
CA ALA A 114 -2.30 -2.46 5.78
C ALA A 114 -3.10 -1.39 6.51
N GLU A 115 -3.49 -0.32 5.79
CA GLU A 115 -4.31 0.76 6.34
C GLU A 115 -5.68 0.23 6.78
N LEU A 116 -6.36 -0.52 5.90
CA LEU A 116 -7.62 -1.19 6.22
C LEU A 116 -7.51 -2.11 7.45
N ALA A 117 -6.45 -2.91 7.54
CA ALA A 117 -6.28 -3.84 8.65
C ALA A 117 -6.01 -3.12 9.98
N SER A 118 -5.35 -1.96 9.93
CA SER A 118 -4.99 -1.17 11.11
C SER A 118 -6.04 -0.13 11.51
N ASN A 119 -6.92 0.25 10.60
CA ASN A 119 -7.90 1.32 10.77
C ASN A 119 -9.17 1.13 9.91
N PRO A 120 -9.89 0.02 10.05
CA PRO A 120 -11.00 -0.31 9.15
C PRO A 120 -12.17 0.70 9.18
N LEU A 121 -12.25 1.52 10.23
CA LEU A 121 -13.32 2.51 10.45
C LEU A 121 -12.85 3.96 10.26
N VAL A 122 -11.59 4.17 9.84
CA VAL A 122 -10.99 5.51 9.63
C VAL A 122 -11.08 6.37 10.90
N ASN A 123 -10.87 5.74 12.07
CA ASN A 123 -10.95 6.40 13.38
C ASN A 123 -9.86 6.01 14.38
N ALA A 124 -8.82 5.31 13.95
CA ALA A 124 -7.74 4.83 14.81
C ALA A 124 -6.53 5.78 14.88
N TRP A 125 -6.21 6.49 13.80
CA TRP A 125 -4.97 7.27 13.68
C TRP A 125 -5.21 8.68 13.10
N TYR A 126 -4.61 9.69 13.71
CA TYR A 126 -4.76 11.10 13.33
C TYR A 126 -3.43 11.86 13.48
N VAL A 127 -3.16 12.80 12.58
CA VAL A 127 -2.06 13.77 12.76
C VAL A 127 -2.58 15.06 13.38
N GLY A 128 -2.00 15.42 14.53
CA GLY A 128 -2.37 16.61 15.28
C GLY A 128 -3.63 16.41 16.15
N SER A 129 -4.10 17.48 16.77
CA SER A 129 -5.29 17.46 17.65
C SER A 129 -6.62 17.50 16.90
N VAL A 130 -6.61 17.43 15.56
CA VAL A 130 -7.80 17.61 14.72
C VAL A 130 -8.07 16.33 13.94
N SER A 131 -9.17 15.65 14.27
CA SER A 131 -9.55 14.32 13.77
C SER A 131 -9.96 14.28 12.28
N ILE A 132 -9.76 15.36 11.52
CA ILE A 132 -10.25 15.50 10.14
C ILE A 132 -9.23 15.05 9.09
N VAL A 133 -7.98 14.80 9.50
CA VAL A 133 -6.93 14.27 8.62
C VAL A 133 -6.52 12.90 9.18
N PRO A 134 -7.24 11.82 8.82
CA PRO A 134 -6.79 10.48 9.17
C PRO A 134 -5.41 10.28 8.57
N THR A 135 -4.48 9.77 9.37
CA THR A 135 -3.13 9.45 8.92
C THR A 135 -2.97 7.97 9.09
N GLU A 136 -2.86 7.24 7.98
CA GLU A 136 -2.81 5.80 8.05
C GLU A 136 -1.39 5.29 8.32
N ILE A 137 -1.29 4.03 8.76
CA ILE A 137 -0.02 3.43 9.21
C ILE A 137 1.06 3.40 8.11
N ARG A 138 0.66 3.44 6.84
CA ARG A 138 1.54 3.45 5.67
C ARG A 138 1.91 4.86 5.21
N ASP A 139 1.00 5.83 5.36
CA ASP A 139 1.25 7.24 5.03
C ASP A 139 2.45 7.80 5.82
N LEU A 140 2.65 7.34 7.06
CA LEU A 140 3.83 7.68 7.87
C LEU A 140 5.17 7.19 7.28
N CYS A 141 5.12 6.25 6.34
CA CYS A 141 6.28 5.62 5.72
C CYS A 141 6.33 5.88 4.22
N GLU A 142 5.74 6.98 3.76
CA GLU A 142 5.71 7.34 2.36
C GLU A 142 7.13 7.36 1.75
N GLY A 143 7.29 6.67 0.61
CA GLY A 143 8.57 6.56 -0.09
C GLY A 143 9.62 5.66 0.58
N LEU A 144 9.33 4.99 1.70
CA LEU A 144 10.27 4.10 2.38
C LEU A 144 10.05 2.64 2.01
N TYR A 145 11.09 1.97 1.51
CA TYR A 145 11.04 0.61 0.99
C TYR A 145 12.04 -0.35 1.66
N GLY A 146 12.89 0.15 2.57
CA GLY A 146 13.78 -0.67 3.37
C GLY A 146 14.49 0.11 4.48
N SER A 147 15.28 -0.58 5.30
CA SER A 147 15.98 -0.01 6.45
C SER A 147 16.92 1.14 6.08
N GLY A 148 17.04 2.12 6.99
CA GLY A 148 17.87 3.30 6.78
C GLY A 148 17.34 4.26 5.70
N GLY A 149 16.08 4.12 5.28
CA GLY A 149 15.39 5.09 4.43
C GLY A 149 15.04 6.38 5.18
N GLY A 150 14.71 7.44 4.44
CA GLY A 150 14.35 8.75 4.99
C GLY A 150 14.99 9.92 4.24
N GLY A 151 14.34 11.08 4.30
CA GLY A 151 14.90 12.37 3.88
C GLY A 151 15.40 12.54 2.44
N GLY A 152 15.00 11.87 1.37
CA GLY A 152 14.13 10.78 0.98
C GLY A 152 14.97 9.80 0.15
N CYS A 153 15.82 9.07 0.84
CA CYS A 153 16.36 7.81 0.37
C CYS A 153 15.30 6.71 0.58
N ILE A 154 15.15 5.80 -0.38
CA ILE A 154 14.17 4.71 -0.29
C ILE A 154 14.58 3.59 0.68
N GLY A 155 15.79 3.68 1.23
CA GLY A 155 16.38 2.70 2.14
C GLY A 155 17.16 1.59 1.42
N ASN A 156 17.68 0.67 2.22
CA ASN A 156 18.39 -0.50 1.72
C ASN A 156 17.41 -1.48 1.07
N ILE A 157 17.58 -1.75 -0.22
CA ILE A 157 16.67 -2.57 -1.03
C ILE A 157 17.47 -3.65 -1.78
N MET A 158 16.86 -4.81 -1.98
CA MET A 158 17.51 -5.89 -2.72
C MET A 158 17.52 -5.56 -4.22
N LYS A 159 18.58 -6.00 -4.90
CA LYS A 159 18.76 -5.84 -6.35
C LYS A 159 19.25 -7.15 -6.94
N ASP A 160 18.65 -7.59 -8.05
CA ASP A 160 19.11 -8.79 -8.74
C ASP A 160 20.16 -8.52 -9.81
N GLY A 161 20.71 -9.59 -10.41
CA GLY A 161 21.74 -9.49 -11.45
C GLY A 161 21.32 -8.74 -12.70
N SER A 162 20.01 -8.54 -12.93
CA SER A 162 19.47 -7.75 -14.04
C SER A 162 19.19 -6.28 -13.67
N GLY A 163 19.52 -5.92 -12.43
CA GLY A 163 19.32 -4.60 -11.86
C GLY A 163 17.90 -4.29 -11.40
N GLN A 164 17.00 -5.28 -11.37
CA GLN A 164 15.65 -5.12 -10.84
C GLN A 164 15.68 -5.03 -9.33
N ILE A 165 14.87 -4.13 -8.77
CA ILE A 165 14.78 -3.95 -7.33
C ILE A 165 13.52 -4.58 -6.74
N PHE A 166 13.64 -5.03 -5.50
CA PHE A 166 12.56 -5.66 -4.74
C PHE A 166 12.91 -5.64 -3.24
N ASN A 167 11.91 -5.84 -2.39
CA ASN A 167 12.11 -6.05 -0.96
C ASN A 167 11.35 -7.27 -0.43
N MET A 168 10.56 -7.92 -1.27
CA MET A 168 9.74 -9.07 -0.91
C MET A 168 9.81 -10.16 -1.96
N HIS A 169 9.95 -11.41 -1.50
CA HIS A 169 9.77 -12.61 -2.32
C HIS A 169 8.32 -13.10 -2.22
N GLY A 170 7.67 -13.22 -3.35
CA GLY A 170 6.36 -13.83 -3.50
C GLY A 170 6.44 -15.30 -3.89
N VAL A 171 5.28 -15.94 -3.96
CA VAL A 171 5.16 -17.33 -4.40
C VAL A 171 5.65 -17.50 -5.85
N ASN A 172 6.21 -18.68 -6.14
CA ASN A 172 6.80 -19.04 -7.44
C ASN A 172 7.95 -18.12 -7.88
N GLY A 173 8.77 -17.64 -6.93
CA GLY A 173 9.95 -16.82 -7.23
C GLY A 173 9.63 -15.40 -7.70
N ARG A 174 8.36 -14.98 -7.63
CA ARG A 174 7.98 -13.60 -7.92
C ARG A 174 8.64 -12.64 -6.94
N LYS A 175 8.91 -11.42 -7.39
CA LYS A 175 9.56 -10.40 -6.60
C LYS A 175 8.70 -9.15 -6.62
N PHE A 176 8.55 -8.52 -5.46
CA PHE A 176 7.73 -7.34 -5.30
C PHE A 176 8.48 -6.28 -4.51
N LEU A 177 8.14 -5.03 -4.78
CA LEU A 177 8.55 -3.90 -3.97
C LEU A 177 7.27 -3.32 -3.36
N VAL A 178 7.17 -3.40 -2.04
CA VAL A 178 6.06 -2.85 -1.27
C VAL A 178 6.60 -1.82 -0.29
N GLN A 179 5.83 -0.78 0.03
CA GLN A 179 6.24 0.21 1.01
C GLN A 179 6.57 -0.44 2.37
N SER A 180 7.18 0.31 3.29
CA SER A 180 7.30 -0.07 4.69
C SER A 180 6.03 0.31 5.45
N ILE A 181 5.85 -0.20 6.67
CA ILE A 181 4.71 0.12 7.56
C ILE A 181 5.28 0.75 8.82
N TRP A 182 4.58 1.74 9.38
CA TRP A 182 4.96 2.30 10.67
C TRP A 182 4.81 1.26 11.78
N ASN A 183 5.88 1.02 12.52
CA ASN A 183 5.86 0.19 13.71
C ASN A 183 5.79 1.07 14.96
N PRO A 184 4.68 1.08 15.72
CA PRO A 184 4.53 1.93 16.90
C PRO A 184 5.41 1.49 18.09
N VAL A 185 5.91 0.25 18.09
CA VAL A 185 6.81 -0.28 19.13
C VAL A 185 8.22 0.27 18.92
N PHE A 186 8.73 0.17 17.70
CA PHE A 186 10.08 0.66 17.35
C PHE A 186 10.11 2.16 17.04
N LYS A 187 8.94 2.77 16.83
CA LYS A 187 8.81 4.17 16.39
C LYS A 187 9.60 4.42 15.10
N ALA A 188 9.52 3.46 14.18
CA ALA A 188 10.25 3.47 12.93
C ALA A 188 9.43 2.72 11.85
N CYS A 189 9.74 2.99 10.59
CA CYS A 189 9.17 2.28 9.46
C CYS A 189 9.90 0.94 9.25
N ALA A 190 9.15 -0.16 9.24
CA ALA A 190 9.69 -1.50 9.03
C ALA A 190 9.08 -2.13 7.78
N GLY A 191 9.92 -2.75 6.95
CA GLY A 191 9.54 -3.43 5.73
C GLY A 191 9.88 -4.93 5.76
N PRO A 192 9.52 -5.69 4.72
CA PRO A 192 9.78 -7.13 4.64
C PRO A 192 11.28 -7.51 4.66
N ASN A 193 12.15 -6.53 4.41
CA ASN A 193 13.60 -6.65 4.42
C ASN A 193 14.25 -5.82 5.54
N ALA A 194 13.51 -5.53 6.62
CA ALA A 194 14.04 -4.81 7.77
C ALA A 194 15.26 -5.55 8.36
N LEU A 195 16.32 -4.80 8.64
CA LEU A 195 17.56 -5.29 9.26
C LEU A 195 17.71 -4.78 10.71
N ASP A 196 16.78 -3.94 11.15
CA ASP A 196 16.74 -3.19 12.41
C ASP A 196 15.50 -3.53 13.24
#